data_AF-A0A949D4E7-F1
#
_entry.id   AF-A0A949D4E7-F1
#
_cell.length_a   1.000
_cell.length_b   1.000
_cell.length_c   1.000
_cell.angle_alpha   90.00
_cell.angle_beta   90.00
_cell.angle_gamma   90.00
#
_symmetry.space_group_name_H-M   'P 1'
#
loop_
_entity.id
_entity.type
_entity.pdbx_description
1 polymer ?
#
loop_
_entity_poly.entity_id
_entity_poly.type
_entity_poly.pdbx_seq_one_letter_code
_entity_poly.pdbx_strand_id
1 'polypeptide(L)'
;MTTVPVQMGMVQSFDDDAWDDLLNYIEERRVIPILGPDLLRVQTDSGLRPLYVWLAEKLAARLSVDPAELPQPLTLNDVMCSYLGQRGRREEAYTRLRSIMREVQFETPTALRQLAQITDFDLFVTTTFDPLLETAINMERYGGQPSTEVIAYSPNRVADLPSERADLRRAVVYHLLGRLSASPTYVLSDEDMLEFICALQSEHLTPEKLFHELEHNHLLLIGSDFSNWLARLFLRMAKRRRLSDPRDVTEVFADDHTSKDERLVAFLQQVSVRTRVYGGAESFVADLHRRWSARQRPAQAAHGRSAPQRFLPPAREMPENAVFISYAREDLAAVQQLKAGMDAAGLTTWFDLDRLEGGDDYDRKIRANIARCSFFVPVISATTQRRHEAYFRREWSYAVDRARNIAEGAVFILPVCIDDTPESAALVPEHFKAVHMIRLAGGEPTPEFLSRLQALFSGRGA
;
A
#
# COMPACT_ATOMS: atom_id res chain seq x y z
N MET A 1 1.87 -23.64 -44.64
CA MET A 1 1.97 -22.67 -43.53
C MET A 1 2.12 -23.48 -42.26
N THR A 2 3.36 -23.65 -41.82
CA THR A 2 3.75 -24.39 -40.62
C THR A 2 3.39 -23.52 -39.41
N THR A 3 2.46 -23.98 -38.59
CA THR A 3 2.10 -23.35 -37.33
C THR A 3 3.28 -23.46 -36.37
N VAL A 4 3.96 -22.33 -36.13
CA VAL A 4 4.98 -22.20 -35.10
C VAL A 4 4.27 -22.33 -33.76
N PRO A 5 4.65 -23.27 -32.87
CA PRO A 5 4.11 -23.31 -31.52
C PRO A 5 4.60 -22.06 -30.79
N VAL A 6 3.66 -21.23 -30.33
CA VAL A 6 3.94 -20.13 -29.42
C VAL A 6 4.52 -20.77 -28.15
N GLN A 7 5.80 -20.53 -27.88
CA GLN A 7 6.41 -20.85 -26.59
C GLN A 7 5.57 -20.17 -25.50
N MET A 8 4.84 -20.96 -24.73
CA MET A 8 4.21 -20.51 -23.48
C MET A 8 5.34 -19.97 -22.59
N GLY A 9 5.39 -18.65 -22.43
CA GLY A 9 6.25 -18.03 -21.42
C GLY A 9 5.89 -18.64 -20.07
N MET A 10 6.89 -19.25 -19.42
CA MET A 10 6.76 -19.73 -18.05
C MET A 10 6.17 -18.58 -17.22
N VAL A 11 5.06 -18.83 -16.53
CA VAL A 11 4.63 -17.97 -15.42
C VAL A 11 5.85 -17.82 -14.54
N GLN A 12 6.37 -16.59 -14.40
CA GLN A 12 7.49 -16.35 -13.51
C GLN A 12 7.05 -16.81 -12.12
N SER A 13 7.61 -17.93 -11.67
CA SER A 13 7.48 -18.38 -10.30
C SER A 13 7.90 -17.23 -9.40
N PHE A 14 7.17 -17.03 -8.30
CA PHE A 14 7.51 -16.01 -7.32
C PHE A 14 8.92 -16.28 -6.74
N ASP A 15 9.92 -15.64 -7.34
CA ASP A 15 11.34 -15.82 -7.05
C ASP A 15 11.79 -14.93 -5.87
N ASP A 16 13.05 -15.07 -5.47
CA ASP A 16 13.57 -14.31 -4.33
C ASP A 16 13.64 -12.80 -4.60
N ASP A 17 13.95 -12.39 -5.83
CA ASP A 17 13.88 -10.98 -6.25
C ASP A 17 12.44 -10.46 -6.13
N ALA A 18 11.44 -11.27 -6.48
CA ALA A 18 10.04 -10.89 -6.35
C ALA A 18 9.59 -10.74 -4.89
N TRP A 19 10.08 -11.60 -4.00
CA TRP A 19 9.89 -11.43 -2.57
C TRP A 19 10.55 -10.17 -2.06
N ASP A 20 11.77 -9.88 -2.51
CA ASP A 20 12.51 -8.72 -2.04
C ASP A 20 11.86 -7.40 -2.47
N ASP A 21 11.42 -7.32 -3.72
CA ASP A 21 10.60 -6.23 -4.25
C ASP A 21 9.34 -6.02 -3.40
N LEU A 22 8.55 -7.09 -3.19
CA LEU A 22 7.30 -7.01 -2.44
C LEU A 22 7.53 -6.49 -1.02
N LEU A 23 8.53 -7.03 -0.32
CA LEU A 23 8.84 -6.62 1.04
C LEU A 23 9.28 -5.14 1.08
N ASN A 24 10.05 -4.67 0.10
CA ASN A 24 10.41 -3.24 0.00
C ASN A 24 9.17 -2.35 -0.20
N TYR A 25 8.25 -2.74 -1.09
CA TYR A 25 7.00 -1.99 -1.30
C TYR A 25 6.09 -2.00 -0.06
N ILE A 26 6.13 -3.06 0.75
CA ILE A 26 5.44 -3.11 2.04
C ILE A 26 6.08 -2.12 3.02
N GLU A 27 7.41 -2.09 3.14
CA GLU A 27 8.15 -1.12 3.99
C GLU A 27 7.83 0.33 3.61
N GLU A 28 7.73 0.62 2.31
CA GLU A 28 7.32 1.93 1.79
C GLU A 28 5.81 2.21 1.92
N ARG A 29 5.02 1.29 2.47
CA ARG A 29 3.55 1.37 2.61
C ARG A 29 2.82 1.57 1.29
N ARG A 30 3.36 1.03 0.20
CA ARG A 30 2.80 1.12 -1.16
C ARG A 30 2.00 -0.11 -1.58
N VAL A 31 1.75 -1.05 -0.67
CA VAL A 31 0.99 -2.29 -0.96
C VAL A 31 -0.36 -2.28 -0.25
N ILE A 32 -1.43 -2.55 -0.99
CA ILE A 32 -2.79 -2.72 -0.45
C ILE A 32 -3.16 -4.21 -0.51
N PRO A 33 -3.25 -4.90 0.64
CA PRO A 33 -3.79 -6.25 0.69
C PRO A 33 -5.30 -6.25 0.43
N ILE A 34 -5.72 -7.08 -0.52
CA ILE A 34 -7.12 -7.36 -0.86
C ILE A 34 -7.40 -8.82 -0.50
N LEU A 35 -8.19 -9.03 0.54
CA LEU A 35 -8.38 -10.35 1.15
C LEU A 35 -9.74 -10.95 0.80
N GLY A 36 -9.72 -12.20 0.35
CA GLY A 36 -10.90 -12.99 0.07
C GLY A 36 -11.13 -14.16 1.02
N PRO A 37 -12.16 -14.98 0.74
CA PRO A 37 -12.67 -15.99 1.67
C PRO A 37 -11.74 -17.20 1.89
N ASP A 38 -10.75 -17.46 1.03
CA ASP A 38 -9.91 -18.66 1.18
C ASP A 38 -9.04 -18.63 2.45
N LEU A 39 -8.77 -17.43 2.97
CA LEU A 39 -8.06 -17.22 4.24
C LEU A 39 -8.93 -17.50 5.47
N LEU A 40 -10.23 -17.68 5.29
CA LEU A 40 -11.21 -17.81 6.36
C LEU A 40 -11.48 -19.28 6.64
N ARG A 41 -10.52 -19.95 7.29
CA ARG A 41 -10.71 -21.31 7.80
C ARG A 41 -10.98 -21.27 9.29
N VAL A 42 -12.05 -21.94 9.71
CA VAL A 42 -12.49 -21.99 11.10
C VAL A 42 -12.46 -23.41 11.64
N GLN A 43 -12.05 -23.54 12.90
CA GLN A 43 -12.08 -24.81 13.59
C GLN A 43 -13.54 -25.19 13.88
N THR A 44 -13.93 -26.40 13.48
CA THR A 44 -15.27 -26.95 13.72
C THR A 44 -15.16 -28.31 14.40
N ASP A 45 -16.28 -28.85 14.88
CA ASP A 45 -16.32 -30.19 15.50
C ASP A 45 -15.81 -31.29 14.56
N SER A 46 -15.93 -31.08 13.25
CA SER A 46 -15.45 -31.95 12.19
C SER A 46 -14.08 -31.57 11.63
N GLY A 47 -13.32 -30.71 12.34
CA GLY A 47 -12.01 -30.23 11.92
C GLY A 47 -12.00 -28.82 11.31
N LEU A 48 -10.87 -28.43 10.74
CA LEU A 48 -10.68 -27.14 10.08
C LEU A 48 -11.44 -27.11 8.75
N ARG A 49 -12.34 -26.15 8.55
CA ARG A 49 -13.16 -26.02 7.33
C ARG A 49 -13.24 -24.57 6.84
N PRO A 50 -13.44 -24.33 5.53
CA PRO A 50 -13.74 -22.99 5.02
C PRO A 50 -15.02 -22.43 5.66
N LEU A 51 -14.94 -21.20 6.15
CA LEU A 51 -16.04 -20.52 6.84
C LEU A 51 -17.29 -20.43 5.96
N TYR A 52 -17.12 -20.10 4.68
CA TYR A 52 -18.25 -19.87 3.77
C TYR A 52 -19.04 -21.16 3.48
N VAL A 53 -18.37 -22.31 3.37
CA VAL A 53 -19.03 -23.62 3.24
C VAL A 53 -19.79 -23.96 4.53
N TRP A 54 -19.15 -23.75 5.69
CA TRP A 54 -19.81 -23.96 6.99
C TRP A 54 -21.03 -23.05 7.17
N LEU A 55 -20.94 -21.78 6.77
CA LEU A 55 -22.05 -20.83 6.82
C LEU A 55 -23.18 -21.24 5.88
N ALA A 56 -22.88 -21.75 4.69
CA ALA A 56 -23.88 -22.25 3.76
C ALA A 56 -24.65 -23.43 4.36
N GLU A 57 -23.97 -24.42 4.96
CA GLU A 57 -24.60 -25.55 5.65
C GLU A 57 -25.53 -25.08 6.78
N LYS A 58 -25.06 -24.15 7.63
CA LYS A 58 -25.85 -23.63 8.76
C LYS A 58 -27.03 -22.79 8.29
N LEU A 59 -26.85 -22.00 7.23
CA LEU A 59 -27.91 -21.19 6.65
C LEU A 59 -28.98 -22.07 6.01
N ALA A 60 -28.59 -23.11 5.26
CA ALA A 60 -29.51 -24.08 4.67
C ALA A 60 -30.39 -24.72 5.75
N ALA A 61 -29.78 -25.18 6.85
CA ALA A 61 -30.51 -25.73 7.98
C ALA A 61 -31.48 -24.73 8.63
N ARG A 62 -31.10 -23.45 8.78
CA ARG A 62 -31.96 -22.40 9.34
C ARG A 62 -33.10 -21.97 8.42
N LEU A 63 -32.94 -22.17 7.12
CA LEU A 63 -33.92 -21.84 6.09
C LEU A 63 -34.72 -23.06 5.62
N SER A 64 -34.49 -24.23 6.22
CA SER A 64 -35.12 -25.50 5.83
C SER A 64 -34.87 -25.89 4.36
N VAL A 65 -33.69 -25.55 3.84
CA VAL A 65 -33.21 -25.96 2.51
C VAL A 65 -32.44 -27.27 2.65
N ASP A 66 -32.74 -28.27 1.81
CA ASP A 66 -32.01 -29.53 1.77
C ASP A 66 -30.68 -29.39 0.99
N PRO A 67 -29.51 -29.51 1.64
CA PRO A 67 -28.22 -29.43 0.97
C PRO A 67 -27.95 -30.58 -0.01
N ALA A 68 -28.63 -31.73 0.13
CA ALA A 68 -28.40 -32.90 -0.71
C ALA A 68 -28.83 -32.69 -2.17
N GLU A 69 -29.76 -31.76 -2.39
CA GLU A 69 -30.27 -31.41 -3.73
C GLU A 69 -29.43 -30.32 -4.42
N LEU A 70 -28.39 -29.80 -3.74
CA LEU A 70 -27.60 -28.66 -4.22
C LEU A 70 -26.19 -29.07 -4.70
N PRO A 71 -25.59 -28.29 -5.62
CA PRO A 71 -24.23 -28.51 -6.08
C PRO A 71 -23.21 -28.57 -4.94
N GLN A 72 -22.13 -29.31 -5.15
CA GLN A 72 -21.02 -29.44 -4.20
C GLN A 72 -19.71 -28.95 -4.83
N PRO A 73 -18.86 -28.20 -4.09
CA PRO A 73 -19.06 -27.78 -2.70
C PRO A 73 -20.19 -26.75 -2.55
N LEU A 74 -20.98 -26.88 -1.48
CA LEU A 74 -22.13 -26.02 -1.21
C LEU A 74 -21.71 -24.55 -1.01
N THR A 75 -22.38 -23.62 -1.70
CA THR A 75 -22.16 -22.17 -1.54
C THR A 75 -23.37 -21.45 -0.93
N LEU A 76 -23.14 -20.23 -0.41
CA LEU A 76 -24.23 -19.36 0.07
C LEU A 76 -25.21 -19.00 -1.07
N ASN A 77 -24.71 -18.85 -2.30
CA ASN A 77 -25.52 -18.58 -3.48
C ASN A 77 -26.49 -19.73 -3.79
N ASP A 78 -26.03 -20.99 -3.72
CA ASP A 78 -26.88 -22.16 -3.96
C ASP A 78 -28.05 -22.21 -2.96
N VAL A 79 -27.75 -21.94 -1.69
CA VAL A 79 -28.75 -21.88 -0.61
C VAL A 79 -29.74 -20.74 -0.85
N MET A 80 -29.26 -19.56 -1.24
CA MET A 80 -30.11 -18.42 -1.57
C MET A 80 -31.03 -18.70 -2.75
N CYS A 81 -30.50 -19.25 -3.85
CA CYS A 81 -31.28 -19.59 -5.04
C CYS A 81 -32.39 -20.60 -4.71
N SER A 82 -32.06 -21.65 -3.96
CA SER A 82 -33.03 -22.66 -3.54
C SER A 82 -34.12 -22.07 -2.63
N TYR A 83 -33.73 -21.31 -1.60
CA TYR A 83 -34.66 -20.70 -0.66
C TYR A 83 -35.60 -19.69 -1.33
N LEU A 84 -35.09 -18.83 -2.21
CA LEU A 84 -35.91 -17.89 -2.99
C LEU A 84 -36.84 -18.62 -3.98
N GLY A 85 -36.38 -19.72 -4.59
CA GLY A 85 -37.20 -20.60 -5.43
C GLY A 85 -38.40 -21.20 -4.67
N GLN A 86 -38.25 -21.42 -3.37
CA GLN A 86 -39.31 -21.88 -2.46
C GLN A 86 -40.19 -20.73 -1.92
N ARG A 87 -40.13 -19.53 -2.52
CA ARG A 87 -40.82 -18.30 -2.10
C ARG A 87 -40.37 -17.76 -0.73
N GLY A 88 -39.14 -18.10 -0.32
CA GLY A 88 -38.47 -17.49 0.81
C GLY A 88 -38.28 -15.98 0.63
N ARG A 89 -38.16 -15.25 1.74
CA ARG A 89 -37.94 -13.80 1.71
C ARG A 89 -36.47 -13.49 1.88
N ARG A 90 -35.89 -12.70 0.96
CA ARG A 90 -34.45 -12.36 0.96
C ARG A 90 -33.98 -11.88 2.34
N GLU A 91 -34.70 -10.96 2.97
CA GLU A 91 -34.33 -10.36 4.26
C GLU A 91 -34.23 -11.37 5.41
N GLU A 92 -34.97 -12.48 5.33
CA GLU A 92 -34.89 -13.56 6.32
C GLU A 92 -33.53 -14.23 6.29
N ALA A 93 -32.97 -14.50 5.11
CA ALA A 93 -31.65 -15.12 4.98
C ALA A 93 -30.55 -14.27 5.64
N TYR A 94 -30.56 -12.96 5.41
CA TYR A 94 -29.65 -12.00 6.04
C TYR A 94 -29.79 -12.00 7.57
N THR A 95 -31.04 -11.97 8.05
CA THR A 95 -31.33 -12.02 9.49
C THR A 95 -30.84 -13.33 10.13
N ARG A 96 -31.05 -14.48 9.45
CA ARG A 96 -30.61 -15.80 9.93
C ARG A 96 -29.09 -15.92 9.92
N LEU A 97 -28.41 -15.46 8.87
CA LEU A 97 -26.95 -15.51 8.78
C LEU A 97 -26.30 -14.66 9.88
N ARG A 98 -26.83 -13.46 10.14
CA ARG A 98 -26.37 -12.64 11.27
C ARG A 98 -26.58 -13.33 12.62
N SER A 99 -27.66 -14.08 12.80
CA SER A 99 -27.89 -14.87 14.02
C SER A 99 -26.83 -15.96 14.17
N ILE A 100 -26.57 -16.73 13.11
CA ILE A 100 -25.55 -17.79 13.09
C ILE A 100 -24.18 -17.23 13.50
N MET A 101 -23.77 -16.11 12.90
CA MET A 101 -22.49 -15.45 13.20
C MET A 101 -22.39 -14.90 14.63
N ARG A 102 -23.50 -14.64 15.32
CA ARG A 102 -23.51 -14.18 16.73
C ARG A 102 -23.49 -15.33 17.74
N GLU A 103 -24.02 -16.48 17.36
CA GLU A 103 -24.15 -17.65 18.23
C GLU A 103 -22.83 -18.42 18.35
N VAL A 104 -21.93 -18.26 17.39
CA VAL A 104 -20.64 -18.97 17.35
C VAL A 104 -19.49 -17.99 17.54
N GLN A 105 -18.57 -18.34 18.44
CA GLN A 105 -17.29 -17.65 18.56
C GLN A 105 -16.28 -18.39 17.69
N PHE A 106 -15.71 -17.67 16.72
CA PHE A 106 -14.66 -18.21 15.87
C PHE A 106 -13.29 -17.79 16.41
N GLU A 107 -12.38 -18.74 16.50
CA GLU A 107 -10.96 -18.40 16.66
C GLU A 107 -10.48 -17.66 15.41
N THR A 108 -9.70 -16.61 15.60
CA THR A 108 -9.18 -15.82 14.49
C THR A 108 -8.18 -16.63 13.67
N PRO A 109 -8.37 -16.78 12.35
CA PRO A 109 -7.46 -17.56 11.50
C PRO A 109 -6.01 -17.06 11.60
N THR A 110 -5.06 -17.99 11.67
CA THR A 110 -3.62 -17.69 11.77
C THR A 110 -3.12 -16.79 10.66
N ALA A 111 -3.61 -16.99 9.43
CA ALA A 111 -3.23 -16.16 8.28
C ALA A 111 -3.64 -14.68 8.50
N LEU A 112 -4.84 -14.41 9.00
CA LEU A 112 -5.28 -13.04 9.29
C LEU A 112 -4.45 -12.41 10.41
N ARG A 113 -4.10 -13.19 11.44
CA ARG A 113 -3.22 -12.73 12.53
C ARG A 113 -1.82 -12.37 12.02
N GLN A 114 -1.26 -13.20 11.15
CA GLN A 114 0.05 -12.95 10.54
C GLN A 114 0.04 -11.69 9.66
N LEU A 115 -1.01 -11.46 8.88
CA LEU A 115 -1.19 -10.22 8.12
C LEU A 115 -1.34 -9.00 9.05
N ALA A 116 -2.11 -9.15 10.14
CA ALA A 116 -2.28 -8.11 11.14
C ALA A 116 -0.96 -7.74 11.85
N GLN A 117 -0.01 -8.67 11.98
CA GLN A 117 1.31 -8.41 12.57
C GLN A 117 2.23 -7.56 11.66
N ILE A 118 1.96 -7.50 10.36
CA ILE A 118 2.71 -6.64 9.42
C ILE A 118 2.17 -5.22 9.52
N THR A 119 2.79 -4.39 10.37
CA THR A 119 2.28 -3.06 10.74
C THR A 119 2.29 -2.03 9.62
N ASP A 120 3.06 -2.25 8.56
CA ASP A 120 3.15 -1.32 7.42
C ASP A 120 1.99 -1.46 6.42
N PHE A 121 1.11 -2.44 6.63
CA PHE A 121 -0.24 -2.39 6.05
C PHE A 121 -1.14 -1.48 6.89
N ASP A 122 -1.46 -0.30 6.39
CA ASP A 122 -2.36 0.69 7.00
C ASP A 122 -3.79 0.69 6.40
N LEU A 123 -3.95 0.19 5.17
CA LEU A 123 -5.23 0.00 4.51
C LEU A 123 -5.38 -1.45 4.04
N PHE A 124 -6.44 -2.12 4.49
CA PHE A 124 -6.86 -3.42 4.03
C PHE A 124 -8.18 -3.29 3.27
N VAL A 125 -8.29 -3.99 2.15
CA VAL A 125 -9.56 -4.18 1.45
C VAL A 125 -9.96 -5.64 1.64
N THR A 126 -11.23 -5.87 1.92
CA THR A 126 -11.77 -7.24 2.00
C THR A 126 -13.01 -7.38 1.15
N THR A 127 -13.14 -8.53 0.50
CA THR A 127 -14.32 -8.94 -0.26
C THR A 127 -15.27 -9.81 0.56
N THR A 128 -14.96 -10.03 1.85
CA THR A 128 -15.79 -10.81 2.75
C THR A 128 -16.58 -9.90 3.69
N PHE A 129 -17.70 -10.39 4.20
CA PHE A 129 -18.61 -9.60 5.04
C PHE A 129 -18.34 -9.76 6.55
N ASP A 130 -17.55 -10.74 6.93
CA ASP A 130 -17.29 -11.13 8.32
C ASP A 130 -16.33 -10.18 9.04
N PRO A 131 -16.34 -10.13 10.39
CA PRO A 131 -15.49 -9.22 11.16
C PRO A 131 -14.10 -9.80 11.51
N LEU A 132 -13.67 -10.94 10.94
CA LEU A 132 -12.48 -11.64 11.44
C LEU A 132 -11.18 -10.87 11.17
N LEU A 133 -11.09 -10.14 10.06
CA LEU A 133 -9.93 -9.29 9.76
C LEU A 133 -9.81 -8.12 10.74
N GLU A 134 -10.91 -7.42 11.00
CA GLU A 134 -10.99 -6.37 12.04
C GLU A 134 -10.56 -6.93 13.40
N THR A 135 -11.05 -8.13 13.74
CA THR A 135 -10.73 -8.81 15.00
C THR A 135 -9.24 -9.13 15.10
N ALA A 136 -8.64 -9.64 14.03
CA ALA A 136 -7.20 -9.94 13.95
C ALA A 136 -6.35 -8.69 14.17
N ILE A 137 -6.69 -7.59 13.50
CA ILE A 137 -5.96 -6.32 13.61
C ILE A 137 -6.09 -5.74 15.02
N ASN A 138 -7.30 -5.72 15.58
CA ASN A 138 -7.51 -5.26 16.96
C ASN A 138 -6.72 -6.10 17.96
N MET A 139 -6.69 -7.42 17.79
CA MET A 139 -5.96 -8.31 18.68
C MET A 139 -4.44 -8.07 18.63
N GLU A 140 -3.85 -8.03 17.43
CA GLU A 140 -2.40 -7.97 17.26
C GLU A 140 -1.83 -6.55 17.39
N ARG A 141 -2.60 -5.51 17.03
CA ARG A 141 -2.10 -4.11 17.03
C ARG A 141 -2.62 -3.25 18.18
N TYR A 142 -3.79 -3.57 18.72
CA TYR A 142 -4.51 -2.70 19.65
C TYR A 142 -4.86 -3.40 20.97
N GLY A 143 -4.22 -4.52 21.29
CA GLY A 143 -4.45 -5.26 22.53
C GLY A 143 -5.90 -5.73 22.72
N GLY A 144 -6.58 -6.02 21.60
CA GLY A 144 -7.99 -6.42 21.56
C GLY A 144 -8.99 -5.26 21.59
N GLN A 145 -8.56 -4.00 21.69
CA GLN A 145 -9.46 -2.85 21.70
C GLN A 145 -9.98 -2.53 20.29
N PRO A 146 -11.26 -2.15 20.11
CA PRO A 146 -11.85 -1.85 18.81
C PRO A 146 -11.38 -0.48 18.28
N SER A 147 -10.11 -0.42 17.85
CA SER A 147 -9.47 0.81 17.39
C SER A 147 -9.34 0.88 15.86
N THR A 148 -9.40 -0.27 15.17
CA THR A 148 -9.42 -0.36 13.70
C THR A 148 -10.61 0.41 13.15
N GLU A 149 -10.37 1.23 12.13
CA GLU A 149 -11.42 1.94 11.43
C GLU A 149 -12.05 1.02 10.37
N VAL A 150 -13.38 0.84 10.43
CA VAL A 150 -14.07 -0.09 9.52
C VAL A 150 -15.06 0.68 8.66
N ILE A 151 -14.88 0.53 7.35
CA ILE A 151 -15.71 1.17 6.33
C ILE A 151 -16.35 0.05 5.52
N ALA A 152 -17.62 0.19 5.17
CA ALA A 152 -18.33 -0.80 4.38
C ALA A 152 -19.09 -0.11 3.25
N TYR A 153 -18.80 -0.56 2.03
CA TYR A 153 -19.52 -0.11 0.85
C TYR A 153 -20.91 -0.74 0.78
N SER A 154 -21.88 0.03 0.31
CA SER A 154 -23.20 -0.47 -0.09
C SER A 154 -23.72 0.40 -1.24
N PRO A 155 -24.37 -0.19 -2.26
CA PRO A 155 -24.95 0.57 -3.37
C PRO A 155 -25.88 1.71 -2.94
N ASN A 156 -26.59 1.54 -1.82
CA ASN A 156 -27.54 2.54 -1.31
C ASN A 156 -26.89 3.61 -0.41
N ARG A 157 -25.64 3.42 -0.02
CA ARG A 157 -24.89 4.31 0.86
C ARG A 157 -23.40 4.19 0.57
N VAL A 158 -22.92 5.04 -0.32
CA VAL A 158 -21.51 5.14 -0.67
C VAL A 158 -20.76 5.70 0.54
N ALA A 159 -20.01 4.83 1.22
CA ALA A 159 -18.99 5.22 2.19
C ALA A 159 -17.64 5.13 1.48
N ASP A 160 -16.75 6.10 1.71
CA ASP A 160 -15.41 6.16 1.12
C ASP A 160 -14.37 6.40 2.23
N LEU A 161 -13.08 6.37 1.87
CA LEU A 161 -12.00 6.67 2.81
C LEU A 161 -12.16 8.07 3.45
N PRO A 162 -11.88 8.21 4.75
CA PRO A 162 -12.01 9.49 5.45
C PRO A 162 -11.04 10.54 4.88
N SER A 163 -9.84 10.11 4.50
CA SER A 163 -8.74 10.90 3.95
C SER A 163 -7.96 10.07 2.93
N GLU A 164 -6.96 10.65 2.30
CA GLU A 164 -5.96 9.90 1.54
C GLU A 164 -5.25 8.88 2.46
N ARG A 165 -4.72 7.80 1.87
CA ARG A 165 -4.03 6.74 2.62
C ARG A 165 -2.85 7.28 3.41
N ALA A 166 -2.16 8.27 2.86
CA ALA A 166 -1.05 8.98 3.50
C ALA A 166 -1.49 9.71 4.80
N ASP A 167 -2.77 9.96 5.04
CA ASP A 167 -3.21 10.65 6.25
C ASP A 167 -3.88 9.72 7.28
N LEU A 168 -3.99 8.43 6.96
CA LEU A 168 -4.59 7.45 7.86
C LEU A 168 -3.78 7.32 9.15
N ARG A 169 -4.46 7.54 10.29
CA ARG A 169 -3.86 7.47 11.63
C ARG A 169 -4.00 6.09 12.27
N ARG A 170 -4.86 5.25 11.73
CA ARG A 170 -5.18 3.91 12.23
C ARG A 170 -5.30 2.96 11.04
N ALA A 171 -5.18 1.67 11.32
CA ALA A 171 -5.47 0.66 10.32
C ALA A 171 -6.93 0.77 9.88
N VAL A 172 -7.16 0.80 8.57
CA VAL A 172 -8.49 0.81 7.96
C VAL A 172 -8.79 -0.56 7.36
N VAL A 173 -9.98 -1.08 7.62
CA VAL A 173 -10.55 -2.24 6.91
C VAL A 173 -11.72 -1.75 6.08
N TYR A 174 -11.60 -1.88 4.77
CA TYR A 174 -12.63 -1.51 3.82
C TYR A 174 -13.33 -2.77 3.27
N HIS A 175 -14.59 -2.97 3.64
CA HIS A 175 -15.44 -4.02 3.10
C HIS A 175 -16.04 -3.59 1.76
N LEU A 176 -15.44 -4.06 0.67
CA LEU A 176 -15.83 -3.68 -0.69
C LEU A 176 -17.19 -4.29 -1.08
N LEU A 177 -17.50 -5.49 -0.58
CA LEU A 177 -18.74 -6.22 -0.86
C LEU A 177 -19.71 -6.18 0.33
N GLY A 178 -19.61 -5.12 1.13
CA GLY A 178 -20.44 -4.87 2.29
C GLY A 178 -20.05 -5.69 3.52
N ARG A 179 -20.68 -5.35 4.65
CA ARG A 179 -20.41 -5.93 5.97
C ARG A 179 -21.66 -6.61 6.52
N LEU A 180 -21.45 -7.68 7.29
CA LEU A 180 -22.51 -8.47 7.94
C LEU A 180 -23.53 -7.57 8.64
N SER A 181 -24.78 -7.71 8.25
CA SER A 181 -25.92 -6.95 8.75
C SER A 181 -27.18 -7.82 8.76
N ALA A 182 -28.24 -7.36 9.43
CA ALA A 182 -29.56 -8.00 9.29
C ALA A 182 -30.27 -7.56 7.99
N SER A 183 -29.73 -6.55 7.33
CA SER A 183 -30.26 -5.96 6.10
C SER A 183 -29.44 -6.41 4.88
N PRO A 184 -30.04 -6.40 3.67
CA PRO A 184 -29.36 -6.75 2.43
C PRO A 184 -28.40 -5.66 1.97
N THR A 185 -27.30 -5.49 2.71
CA THR A 185 -26.28 -4.45 2.49
C THR A 185 -24.88 -5.04 2.26
N TYR A 186 -24.81 -6.33 1.94
CA TYR A 186 -23.57 -7.05 1.62
C TYR A 186 -23.91 -8.18 0.65
N VAL A 187 -22.90 -8.74 -0.02
CA VAL A 187 -23.10 -9.78 -1.03
C VAL A 187 -23.34 -11.15 -0.38
N LEU A 188 -24.48 -11.76 -0.68
CA LEU A 188 -24.82 -13.13 -0.26
C LEU A 188 -25.12 -14.06 -1.46
N SER A 189 -25.60 -13.50 -2.57
CA SER A 189 -25.85 -14.22 -3.84
C SER A 189 -25.17 -13.55 -5.04
N ASP A 190 -25.21 -14.22 -6.19
CA ASP A 190 -24.70 -13.67 -7.45
C ASP A 190 -25.48 -12.42 -7.90
N GLU A 191 -26.78 -12.36 -7.62
CA GLU A 191 -27.59 -11.15 -7.88
C GLU A 191 -27.07 -9.96 -7.07
N ASP A 192 -26.77 -10.18 -5.77
CA ASP A 192 -26.18 -9.12 -4.94
C ASP A 192 -24.81 -8.70 -5.49
N MET A 193 -23.99 -9.66 -5.93
CA MET A 193 -22.69 -9.37 -6.54
C MET A 193 -22.84 -8.49 -7.78
N LEU A 194 -23.81 -8.78 -8.66
CA LEU A 194 -24.09 -7.97 -9.85
C LEU A 194 -24.47 -6.53 -9.48
N GLU A 195 -25.36 -6.34 -8.52
CA GLU A 195 -25.77 -5.01 -8.06
C GLU A 195 -24.58 -4.21 -7.51
N PHE A 196 -23.73 -4.83 -6.68
CA PHE A 196 -22.53 -4.20 -6.15
C PHE A 196 -21.57 -3.78 -7.26
N ILE A 197 -21.35 -4.66 -8.24
CA ILE A 197 -20.44 -4.40 -9.35
C ILE A 197 -20.96 -3.30 -10.27
N CYS A 198 -22.25 -3.31 -10.61
CA CYS A 198 -22.88 -2.24 -11.38
C CYS A 198 -22.77 -0.89 -10.66
N ALA A 199 -22.99 -0.87 -9.34
CA ALA A 199 -22.86 0.33 -8.53
C ALA A 199 -21.41 0.85 -8.50
N LEU A 200 -20.41 -0.03 -8.32
CA LEU A 200 -19.00 0.36 -8.29
C LEU A 200 -18.49 0.96 -9.61
N GLN A 201 -19.11 0.61 -10.74
CA GLN A 201 -18.81 1.18 -12.06
C GLN A 201 -19.51 2.52 -12.33
N SER A 202 -20.52 2.87 -11.54
CA SER A 202 -21.28 4.09 -11.73
C SER A 202 -20.53 5.29 -11.14
N GLU A 203 -20.36 6.36 -11.91
CA GLU A 203 -19.59 7.56 -11.49
C GLU A 203 -20.09 8.18 -10.18
N HIS A 204 -21.39 8.09 -9.89
CA HIS A 204 -21.97 8.66 -8.67
C HIS A 204 -21.93 7.71 -7.46
N LEU A 205 -21.60 6.44 -7.67
CA LEU A 205 -21.62 5.41 -6.64
C LEU A 205 -20.25 4.79 -6.38
N THR A 206 -19.23 5.19 -7.13
CA THR A 206 -17.86 4.70 -6.96
C THR A 206 -17.14 5.45 -5.83
N PRO A 207 -16.47 4.74 -4.90
CA PRO A 207 -15.68 5.38 -3.85
C PRO A 207 -14.36 5.91 -4.44
N GLU A 208 -14.37 7.19 -4.80
CA GLU A 208 -13.29 7.88 -5.51
C GLU A 208 -11.93 7.78 -4.82
N LYS A 209 -11.85 7.99 -3.50
CA LYS A 209 -10.59 7.95 -2.77
C LYS A 209 -10.05 6.53 -2.70
N LEU A 210 -10.90 5.54 -2.39
CA LEU A 210 -10.47 4.15 -2.40
C LEU A 210 -9.91 3.76 -3.78
N PHE A 211 -10.60 4.09 -4.86
CA PHE A 211 -10.17 3.71 -6.19
C PHE A 211 -8.93 4.47 -6.65
N HIS A 212 -8.77 5.71 -6.21
CA HIS A 212 -7.52 6.45 -6.37
C HIS A 212 -6.34 5.72 -5.70
N GLU A 213 -6.52 5.24 -4.46
CA GLU A 213 -5.49 4.46 -3.77
C GLU A 213 -5.21 3.12 -4.47
N LEU A 214 -6.27 2.42 -4.89
CA LEU A 214 -6.13 1.17 -5.64
C LEU A 214 -5.43 1.35 -6.99
N GLU A 215 -5.49 2.54 -7.60
CA GLU A 215 -4.84 2.89 -8.87
C GLU A 215 -3.35 3.23 -8.72
N HIS A 216 -2.91 3.73 -7.58
CA HIS A 216 -1.53 4.22 -7.38
C HIS A 216 -0.67 3.33 -6.46
N ASN A 217 -1.24 2.26 -5.92
CA ASN A 217 -0.55 1.32 -5.04
C ASN A 217 -0.47 -0.10 -5.64
N HIS A 218 0.56 -0.85 -5.24
CA HIS A 218 0.70 -2.27 -5.56
C HIS A 218 -0.44 -3.05 -4.90
N LEU A 219 -1.04 -3.96 -5.66
CA LEU A 219 -2.18 -4.74 -5.19
C LEU A 219 -1.73 -6.14 -4.81
N LEU A 220 -2.07 -6.56 -3.60
CA LEU A 220 -1.79 -7.90 -3.11
C LEU A 220 -3.11 -8.64 -2.88
N LEU A 221 -3.55 -9.39 -3.88
CA LEU A 221 -4.79 -10.15 -3.86
C LEU A 221 -4.52 -11.52 -3.24
N ILE A 222 -5.11 -11.80 -2.08
CA ILE A 222 -4.87 -13.05 -1.34
C ILE A 222 -6.18 -13.77 -1.11
N GLY A 223 -6.24 -15.04 -1.50
CA GLY A 223 -7.37 -15.93 -1.23
C GLY A 223 -8.70 -15.44 -1.80
N SER A 224 -8.64 -14.68 -2.90
CA SER A 224 -9.83 -14.19 -3.58
C SER A 224 -10.34 -15.25 -4.54
N ASP A 225 -11.51 -15.83 -4.24
CA ASP A 225 -12.26 -16.71 -5.15
C ASP A 225 -12.99 -15.88 -6.24
N PHE A 226 -12.26 -14.95 -6.85
CA PHE A 226 -12.80 -14.26 -8.00
C PHE A 226 -12.89 -15.26 -9.14
N SER A 227 -14.11 -15.48 -9.64
CA SER A 227 -14.26 -16.06 -10.98
C SER A 227 -13.39 -15.25 -11.97
N ASN A 228 -12.86 -15.92 -12.99
CA ASN A 228 -11.95 -15.34 -13.98
C ASN A 228 -12.43 -13.97 -14.52
N TRP A 229 -13.74 -13.78 -14.69
CA TRP A 229 -14.30 -12.50 -15.14
C TRP A 229 -14.21 -11.41 -14.08
N LEU A 230 -14.51 -11.74 -12.81
CA LEU A 230 -14.62 -10.79 -11.71
C LEU A 230 -13.24 -10.25 -11.33
N ALA A 231 -12.20 -11.09 -11.39
CA ALA A 231 -10.82 -10.64 -11.22
C ALA A 231 -10.43 -9.60 -12.27
N ARG A 232 -10.73 -9.86 -13.54
CA ARG A 232 -10.45 -8.92 -14.64
C ARG A 232 -11.21 -7.62 -14.48
N LEU A 233 -12.48 -7.70 -14.08
CA LEU A 233 -13.27 -6.52 -13.88
C LEU A 233 -12.75 -5.71 -12.69
N PHE A 234 -12.44 -6.37 -11.57
CA PHE A 234 -11.85 -5.71 -10.42
C PHE A 234 -10.53 -5.00 -10.78
N LEU A 235 -9.64 -5.66 -11.51
CA LEU A 235 -8.41 -5.03 -12.01
C LEU A 235 -8.71 -3.85 -12.94
N ARG A 236 -9.71 -3.98 -13.83
CA ARG A 236 -10.12 -2.89 -14.75
C ARG A 236 -10.68 -1.70 -13.99
N MET A 237 -11.42 -1.98 -12.92
CA MET A 237 -12.02 -1.01 -12.00
C MET A 237 -10.94 -0.28 -11.21
N ALA A 238 -10.03 -1.01 -10.55
CA ALA A 238 -8.90 -0.47 -9.82
C ALA A 238 -7.96 0.36 -10.70
N LYS A 239 -7.76 -0.04 -11.96
CA LYS A 239 -6.88 0.66 -12.90
C LYS A 239 -7.51 1.91 -13.52
N ARG A 240 -8.84 2.02 -13.56
CA ARG A 240 -9.64 3.10 -14.20
C ARG A 240 -9.43 3.31 -15.71
N ARG A 241 -8.35 2.81 -16.32
CA ARG A 241 -8.06 2.78 -17.77
C ARG A 241 -7.99 1.35 -18.33
N ARG A 242 -7.61 1.18 -19.59
CA ARG A 242 -7.57 -0.15 -20.23
C ARG A 242 -6.54 -1.03 -19.53
N LEU A 243 -6.86 -2.32 -19.38
CA LEU A 243 -5.94 -3.28 -18.78
C LEU A 243 -4.62 -3.42 -19.56
N SER A 244 -4.60 -3.13 -20.86
CA SER A 244 -3.40 -3.11 -21.69
C SER A 244 -2.44 -1.94 -21.44
N ASP A 245 -2.90 -0.84 -20.83
CA ASP A 245 -2.08 0.37 -20.70
C ASP A 245 -0.96 0.15 -19.67
N PRO A 246 0.28 0.61 -19.88
CA PRO A 246 1.36 0.34 -18.93
C PRO A 246 1.05 0.95 -17.55
N ARG A 247 1.25 0.16 -16.49
CA ARG A 247 1.15 0.60 -15.10
C ARG A 247 2.46 0.33 -14.40
N ASP A 248 2.77 1.28 -13.53
CA ASP A 248 4.03 1.43 -12.83
C ASP A 248 4.06 0.54 -11.57
N VAL A 249 2.91 0.34 -10.92
CA VAL A 249 2.77 -0.64 -9.84
C VAL A 249 2.49 -2.07 -10.32
N THR A 250 2.70 -3.02 -9.42
CA THR A 250 2.58 -4.47 -9.66
C THR A 250 1.35 -5.06 -8.98
N GLU A 251 0.79 -6.11 -9.56
CA GLU A 251 -0.24 -6.94 -8.92
C GLU A 251 0.32 -8.32 -8.54
N VAL A 252 0.03 -8.79 -7.34
CA VAL A 252 0.38 -10.12 -6.85
C VAL A 252 -0.89 -10.88 -6.52
N PHE A 253 -1.05 -12.06 -7.12
CA PHE A 253 -2.14 -12.99 -6.84
C PHE A 253 -1.60 -14.16 -6.03
N ALA A 254 -2.13 -14.37 -4.83
CA ALA A 254 -1.77 -15.44 -3.93
C ALA A 254 -3.02 -16.25 -3.56
N ASP A 255 -3.34 -17.26 -4.37
CA ASP A 255 -4.54 -18.08 -4.23
C ASP A 255 -4.33 -19.49 -4.78
N ASP A 256 -5.32 -20.37 -4.58
CA ASP A 256 -5.29 -21.76 -5.04
C ASP A 256 -5.87 -21.95 -6.47
N HIS A 257 -6.40 -20.90 -7.10
CA HIS A 257 -7.27 -20.98 -8.28
C HIS A 257 -6.68 -20.30 -9.52
N THR A 258 -6.10 -19.12 -9.38
CA THR A 258 -5.51 -18.33 -10.47
C THR A 258 -4.43 -19.12 -11.18
N SER A 259 -3.54 -19.80 -10.45
CA SER A 259 -2.49 -20.65 -11.05
C SER A 259 -3.03 -21.85 -11.84
N LYS A 260 -4.28 -22.28 -11.56
CA LYS A 260 -4.95 -23.40 -12.24
C LYS A 260 -5.81 -22.95 -13.43
N ASP A 261 -6.16 -21.66 -13.53
CA ASP A 261 -6.91 -21.11 -14.66
C ASP A 261 -5.96 -20.62 -15.75
N GLU A 262 -5.63 -21.51 -16.68
CA GLU A 262 -4.76 -21.23 -17.83
C GLU A 262 -5.23 -20.01 -18.65
N ARG A 263 -6.55 -19.76 -18.73
CA ARG A 263 -7.10 -18.64 -19.50
C ARG A 263 -6.91 -17.31 -18.77
N LEU A 264 -7.07 -17.30 -17.45
CA LEU A 264 -6.78 -16.12 -16.63
C LEU A 264 -5.29 -15.80 -16.67
N VAL A 265 -4.43 -16.80 -16.49
CA VAL A 265 -2.98 -16.65 -16.53
C VAL A 265 -2.53 -16.10 -17.89
N ALA A 266 -2.97 -16.71 -18.99
CA ALA A 266 -2.62 -16.25 -20.33
C ALA A 266 -3.10 -14.81 -20.59
N PHE A 267 -4.28 -14.46 -20.09
CA PHE A 267 -4.77 -13.09 -20.16
C PHE A 267 -3.88 -12.13 -19.37
N LEU A 268 -3.57 -12.43 -18.10
CA LEU A 268 -2.72 -11.60 -17.25
C LEU A 268 -1.33 -11.41 -17.85
N GLN A 269 -0.72 -12.47 -18.40
CA GLN A 269 0.56 -12.39 -19.10
C GLN A 269 0.53 -11.43 -20.31
N GLN A 270 -0.61 -11.30 -20.98
CA GLN A 270 -0.76 -10.43 -22.14
C GLN A 270 -1.07 -8.98 -21.78
N VAL A 271 -1.89 -8.74 -20.75
CA VAL A 271 -2.41 -7.40 -20.43
C VAL A 271 -1.75 -6.76 -19.21
N SER A 272 -1.27 -7.55 -18.25
CA SER A 272 -0.53 -7.07 -17.08
C SER A 272 0.74 -7.91 -16.89
N VAL A 273 1.75 -7.61 -17.72
CA VAL A 273 3.04 -8.32 -17.78
C VAL A 273 3.78 -8.35 -16.43
N ARG A 274 3.48 -7.42 -15.52
CA ARG A 274 4.05 -7.34 -14.16
C ARG A 274 3.26 -8.14 -13.12
N THR A 275 2.16 -8.81 -13.49
CA THR A 275 1.38 -9.62 -12.56
C THR A 275 2.16 -10.88 -12.17
N ARG A 276 2.34 -11.08 -10.86
CA ARG A 276 2.98 -12.26 -10.28
C ARG A 276 1.94 -13.16 -9.63
N VAL A 277 2.10 -14.48 -9.77
CA VAL A 277 1.17 -15.47 -9.21
C VAL A 277 1.92 -16.40 -8.26
N TYR A 278 1.34 -16.63 -7.09
CA TYR A 278 1.81 -17.58 -6.08
C TYR A 278 0.69 -18.56 -5.75
N GLY A 279 1.00 -19.85 -5.73
CA GLY A 279 0.04 -20.91 -5.40
C GLY A 279 -0.14 -21.07 -3.89
N GLY A 280 -1.37 -20.88 -3.41
CA GLY A 280 -1.74 -21.09 -2.01
C GLY A 280 -1.74 -19.80 -1.19
N ALA A 281 -2.93 -19.43 -0.71
CA ALA A 281 -3.14 -18.20 0.05
C ALA A 281 -2.50 -18.27 1.46
N GLU A 282 -2.74 -19.35 2.21
CA GLU A 282 -2.21 -19.51 3.57
C GLU A 282 -0.68 -19.67 3.59
N SER A 283 -0.13 -20.44 2.65
CA SER A 283 1.32 -20.61 2.50
C SER A 283 2.01 -19.30 2.14
N PHE A 284 1.43 -18.53 1.22
CA PHE A 284 1.94 -17.21 0.87
C PHE A 284 2.01 -16.28 2.09
N VAL A 285 0.93 -16.22 2.88
CA VAL A 285 0.88 -15.38 4.08
C VAL A 285 1.92 -15.82 5.11
N ALA A 286 2.07 -17.13 5.32
CA ALA A 286 3.08 -17.67 6.24
C ALA A 286 4.50 -17.34 5.79
N ASP A 287 4.79 -17.45 4.49
CA ASP A 287 6.07 -17.09 3.89
C ASP A 287 6.36 -15.59 3.99
N LEU A 288 5.37 -14.76 3.62
CA LEU A 288 5.44 -13.30 3.72
C LEU A 288 5.75 -12.87 5.16
N HIS A 289 4.98 -13.36 6.12
CA HIS A 289 5.16 -13.04 7.53
C HIS A 289 6.52 -13.50 8.06
N ARG A 290 6.98 -14.71 7.66
CA ARG A 290 8.29 -15.22 8.06
C ARG A 290 9.43 -14.33 7.53
N ARG A 291 9.39 -13.97 6.24
CA ARG A 291 10.42 -13.12 5.61
C ARG A 291 10.39 -11.70 6.19
N TRP A 292 9.21 -11.13 6.37
CA TRP A 292 9.01 -9.84 7.02
C TRP A 292 9.60 -9.81 8.44
N SER A 293 9.25 -10.80 9.27
CA SER A 293 9.75 -10.92 10.63
C SER A 293 11.28 -11.08 10.68
N ALA A 294 11.86 -11.80 9.71
CA ALA A 294 13.31 -11.98 9.62
C ALA A 294 14.02 -10.65 9.30
N ARG A 295 13.46 -9.81 8.43
CA ARG A 295 13.99 -8.48 8.10
C ARG A 295 13.94 -7.49 9.26
N GLN A 296 12.91 -7.58 10.12
CA GLN A 296 12.78 -6.67 11.27
C GLN A 296 13.64 -7.06 12.48
N ARG A 297 14.05 -8.34 12.62
CA ARG A 297 14.88 -8.80 13.76
C ARG A 297 16.24 -8.09 13.89
N PRO A 298 17.00 -7.79 12.82
CA PRO A 298 18.21 -6.97 12.90
C PRO A 298 17.94 -5.56 13.45
N ALA A 299 16.83 -4.92 13.06
CA ALA A 299 16.46 -3.57 13.51
C ALA A 299 15.97 -3.53 14.97
N GLN A 300 15.26 -4.58 15.41
CA GLN A 300 14.78 -4.73 16.79
C GLN A 300 15.87 -5.20 17.77
N ALA A 301 16.88 -5.95 17.32
CA ALA A 301 18.02 -6.33 18.17
C ALA A 301 18.92 -5.14 18.54
N ALA A 302 18.93 -4.08 17.72
CA ALA A 302 19.60 -2.81 18.03
C ALA A 302 18.79 -1.92 18.99
N HIS A 303 17.46 -2.09 19.06
CA HIS A 303 16.57 -1.35 19.96
C HIS A 303 16.04 -2.28 21.05
N GLY A 304 16.83 -2.43 22.11
CA GLY A 304 16.55 -3.28 23.26
C GLY A 304 15.11 -3.17 23.78
N ARG A 305 14.53 -4.35 24.03
CA ARG A 305 13.19 -4.60 24.59
C ARG A 305 12.69 -3.51 25.54
N SER A 306 11.70 -2.75 25.07
CA SER A 306 10.69 -2.12 25.90
C SER A 306 9.31 -2.28 25.23
N ALA A 307 8.28 -2.48 26.05
CA ALA A 307 6.89 -2.77 25.69
C ALA A 307 6.32 -1.85 24.58
N PRO A 308 5.25 -2.23 23.85
CA PRO A 308 4.79 -1.50 22.66
C PRO A 308 4.46 -0.05 23.01
N GLN A 309 5.37 0.86 22.68
CA GLN A 309 5.21 2.29 22.89
C GLN A 309 4.44 2.86 21.70
N ARG A 310 3.28 3.43 22.03
CA ARG A 310 2.45 4.40 21.28
C ARG A 310 2.95 4.74 19.86
N PHE A 311 2.11 4.38 18.89
CA PHE A 311 2.06 4.97 17.55
C PHE A 311 2.12 6.52 17.64
N LEU A 312 3.24 7.09 17.23
CA LEU A 312 3.32 8.42 16.65
C LEU A 312 3.87 8.23 15.23
N PRO A 313 3.08 8.47 14.18
CA PRO A 313 3.56 8.33 12.81
C PRO A 313 4.69 9.33 12.53
N PRO A 314 5.71 8.98 11.72
CA PRO A 314 6.67 9.96 11.22
C PRO A 314 5.93 11.02 10.38
N ALA A 315 6.34 12.29 10.51
CA ALA A 315 5.66 13.40 9.84
C ALA A 315 5.76 13.27 8.31
N ARG A 316 4.61 13.06 7.66
CA ARG A 316 4.46 12.89 6.20
C ARG A 316 4.44 14.23 5.42
N GLU A 317 4.48 15.37 6.11
CA GLU A 317 4.67 16.69 5.51
C GLU A 317 6.02 17.28 5.95
N MET A 318 6.72 17.96 5.04
CA MET A 318 7.95 18.65 5.38
C MET A 318 7.65 19.72 6.45
N PRO A 319 8.25 19.63 7.65
CA PRO A 319 7.99 20.56 8.73
C PRO A 319 8.33 21.99 8.33
N GLU A 320 7.67 22.96 8.97
CA GLU A 320 8.12 24.35 8.89
C GLU A 320 9.58 24.43 9.38
N ASN A 321 10.40 25.28 8.75
CA ASN A 321 11.83 25.42 9.03
C ASN A 321 12.70 24.18 8.69
N ALA A 322 12.29 23.33 7.76
CA ALA A 322 13.14 22.25 7.29
C ALA A 322 14.23 22.69 6.29
N VAL A 323 15.36 21.97 6.29
CA VAL A 323 16.41 22.04 5.27
C VAL A 323 16.14 20.99 4.20
N PHE A 324 15.98 21.38 2.94
CA PHE A 324 15.81 20.46 1.83
C PHE A 324 17.18 20.06 1.26
N ILE A 325 17.55 18.78 1.30
CA ILE A 325 18.81 18.27 0.74
C ILE A 325 18.54 17.61 -0.61
N SER A 326 19.16 18.14 -1.68
CA SER A 326 19.05 17.62 -3.05
C SER A 326 20.35 16.93 -3.43
N TYR A 327 20.29 15.65 -3.79
CA TYR A 327 21.48 14.81 -3.96
C TYR A 327 21.32 13.76 -5.07
N ALA A 328 22.42 13.19 -5.55
CA ALA A 328 22.37 12.00 -6.39
C ALA A 328 22.25 10.75 -5.50
N ARG A 329 21.40 9.80 -5.88
CA ARG A 329 21.11 8.60 -5.07
C ARG A 329 22.36 7.80 -4.68
N GLU A 330 23.35 7.77 -5.55
CA GLU A 330 24.61 7.06 -5.34
C GLU A 330 25.45 7.70 -4.22
N ASP A 331 25.16 8.95 -3.85
CA ASP A 331 25.80 9.68 -2.76
C ASP A 331 25.05 9.52 -1.42
N LEU A 332 24.03 8.64 -1.37
CA LEU A 332 23.13 8.49 -0.22
C LEU A 332 23.87 8.26 1.11
N ALA A 333 24.93 7.47 1.11
CA ALA A 333 25.69 7.18 2.32
C ALA A 333 26.29 8.46 2.93
N ALA A 334 26.84 9.36 2.11
CA ALA A 334 27.36 10.65 2.56
C ALA A 334 26.22 11.58 3.03
N VAL A 335 25.08 11.57 2.33
CA VAL A 335 23.91 12.38 2.71
C VAL A 335 23.31 11.93 4.02
N GLN A 336 23.30 10.63 4.32
CA GLN A 336 22.87 10.10 5.62
C GLN A 336 23.79 10.57 6.76
N GLN A 337 25.10 10.65 6.54
CA GLN A 337 26.03 11.21 7.52
C GLN A 337 25.78 12.71 7.75
N LEU A 338 25.61 13.47 6.67
CA LEU A 338 25.27 14.89 6.72
C LEU A 338 23.98 15.13 7.50
N LYS A 339 22.95 14.33 7.20
CA LYS A 339 21.66 14.35 7.87
C LYS A 339 21.80 14.06 9.36
N ALA A 340 22.50 12.98 9.72
CA ALA A 340 22.67 12.57 11.10
C ALA A 340 23.33 13.68 11.94
N GLY A 341 24.35 14.36 11.39
CA GLY A 341 24.98 15.48 12.08
C GLY A 341 24.11 16.74 12.17
N MET A 342 23.30 17.03 11.14
CA MET A 342 22.32 18.11 11.20
C MET A 342 21.19 17.84 12.21
N ASP A 343 20.66 16.62 12.23
CA ASP A 343 19.62 16.18 13.17
C ASP A 343 20.15 16.22 14.61
N ALA A 344 21.40 15.77 14.84
CA ALA A 344 22.06 15.85 16.14
C ALA A 344 22.26 17.30 16.61
N ALA A 345 22.35 18.25 15.68
CA ALA A 345 22.40 19.68 15.95
C ALA A 345 21.00 20.33 16.08
N GLY A 346 19.92 19.54 16.09
CA GLY A 346 18.54 20.03 16.21
C GLY A 346 18.00 20.70 14.94
N LEU A 347 18.66 20.52 13.80
CA LEU A 347 18.20 21.03 12.51
C LEU A 347 17.28 20.00 11.86
N THR A 348 16.07 20.43 11.49
CA THR A 348 15.13 19.54 10.81
C THR A 348 15.53 19.40 9.35
N THR A 349 15.90 18.19 8.94
CA THR A 349 16.30 17.89 7.55
C THR A 349 15.22 17.12 6.81
N TRP A 350 15.09 17.41 5.52
CA TRP A 350 14.18 16.75 4.60
C TRP A 350 14.92 16.42 3.31
N PHE A 351 14.82 15.20 2.82
CA PHE A 351 15.22 14.85 1.47
C PHE A 351 14.41 13.69 0.96
N ASP A 352 14.21 13.69 -0.36
CA ASP A 352 13.41 12.70 -1.04
C ASP A 352 14.24 11.41 -1.18
N LEU A 353 13.86 10.39 -0.42
CA LEU A 353 14.41 9.05 -0.49
C LEU A 353 13.38 8.05 -1.02
N ASP A 354 12.20 8.51 -1.39
CA ASP A 354 11.12 7.62 -1.80
C ASP A 354 11.13 7.50 -3.32
N ARG A 355 11.48 6.30 -3.80
CA ARG A 355 11.27 5.90 -5.19
C ARG A 355 9.79 6.08 -5.53
N LEU A 356 9.45 7.10 -6.31
CA LEU A 356 8.11 7.29 -6.85
C LEU A 356 8.13 7.48 -8.38
N GLU A 357 7.15 6.84 -9.01
CA GLU A 357 6.92 6.79 -10.46
C GLU A 357 6.21 8.06 -10.95
N GLY A 358 6.35 8.37 -12.25
CA GLY A 358 6.27 9.73 -12.80
C GLY A 358 4.89 10.33 -13.02
N GLY A 359 4.80 11.67 -12.90
CA GLY A 359 3.65 12.50 -13.26
C GLY A 359 3.81 13.98 -12.86
N ASP A 360 2.90 14.86 -13.33
CA ASP A 360 2.85 16.31 -13.03
C ASP A 360 2.69 16.63 -11.52
N ASP A 361 2.15 15.68 -10.73
CA ASP A 361 1.97 15.84 -9.28
C ASP A 361 3.26 15.82 -8.49
N TYR A 362 4.27 15.07 -8.94
CA TYR A 362 5.59 15.03 -8.29
C TYR A 362 6.28 16.38 -8.42
N ASP A 363 6.17 16.94 -9.61
CA ASP A 363 6.71 18.24 -9.92
C ASP A 363 6.07 19.35 -9.09
N ARG A 364 4.75 19.27 -8.88
CA ARG A 364 4.02 20.15 -7.97
C ARG A 364 4.46 19.97 -6.51
N LYS A 365 4.61 18.74 -6.02
CA LYS A 365 5.04 18.44 -4.63
C LYS A 365 6.45 18.93 -4.34
N ILE A 366 7.39 18.72 -5.25
CA ILE A 366 8.75 19.21 -5.09
C ILE A 366 8.81 20.72 -5.19
N ARG A 367 8.09 21.35 -6.13
CA ARG A 367 7.98 22.81 -6.14
C ARG A 367 7.38 23.31 -4.82
N ALA A 368 6.39 22.63 -4.25
CA ALA A 368 5.80 23.00 -2.97
C ALA A 368 6.79 22.82 -1.80
N ASN A 369 7.55 21.73 -1.74
CA ASN A 369 8.56 21.49 -0.72
C ASN A 369 9.73 22.48 -0.87
N ILE A 370 10.23 22.68 -2.08
CA ILE A 370 11.23 23.71 -2.39
C ILE A 370 10.67 25.10 -2.13
N ALA A 371 9.36 25.35 -2.19
CA ALA A 371 8.75 26.64 -1.81
C ALA A 371 8.64 26.82 -0.28
N ARG A 372 8.50 25.73 0.47
CA ARG A 372 8.32 25.73 1.94
C ARG A 372 9.61 25.63 2.72
N CYS A 373 10.69 25.12 2.14
CA CYS A 373 11.91 24.85 2.90
C CYS A 373 12.57 26.17 3.36
N SER A 374 13.34 26.12 4.44
CA SER A 374 14.12 27.28 4.87
C SER A 374 15.41 27.41 4.08
N PHE A 375 16.13 26.32 3.90
CA PHE A 375 17.36 26.29 3.13
C PHE A 375 17.32 25.13 2.15
N PHE A 376 17.93 25.35 0.98
CA PHE A 376 18.12 24.33 -0.04
C PHE A 376 19.62 23.98 -0.12
N VAL A 377 19.94 22.72 0.12
CA VAL A 377 21.31 22.20 0.16
C VAL A 377 21.52 21.27 -1.04
N PRO A 378 22.05 21.78 -2.18
CA PRO A 378 22.47 20.92 -3.28
C PRO A 378 23.79 20.24 -2.92
N VAL A 379 23.79 18.91 -2.98
CA VAL A 379 24.97 18.07 -2.80
C VAL A 379 25.69 17.95 -4.13
N ILE A 380 26.98 18.30 -4.13
CA ILE A 380 27.87 18.31 -5.28
C ILE A 380 28.91 17.21 -5.07
N SER A 381 29.07 16.38 -6.10
CA SER A 381 29.99 15.25 -6.13
C SER A 381 30.38 14.90 -7.56
N ALA A 382 31.38 14.04 -7.72
CA ALA A 382 31.74 13.40 -8.97
C ALA A 382 30.56 12.64 -9.59
N THR A 383 29.64 12.10 -8.77
CA THR A 383 28.39 11.50 -9.24
C THR A 383 27.52 12.55 -9.93
N THR A 384 27.31 13.71 -9.29
CA THR A 384 26.55 14.80 -9.90
C THR A 384 27.24 15.34 -11.16
N GLN A 385 28.58 15.37 -11.21
CA GLN A 385 29.33 15.77 -12.40
C GLN A 385 29.09 14.83 -13.59
N ARG A 386 29.09 13.51 -13.38
CA ARG A 386 28.89 12.54 -14.46
C ARG A 386 27.45 12.54 -14.99
N ARG A 387 26.47 12.91 -14.17
CA ARG A 387 25.04 12.88 -14.53
C ARG A 387 24.57 14.22 -15.08
N HIS A 388 24.68 14.36 -16.39
CA HIS A 388 24.18 15.51 -17.14
C HIS A 388 22.65 15.60 -17.12
N GLU A 389 21.96 14.46 -17.05
CA GLU A 389 20.50 14.36 -16.94
C GLU A 389 20.14 13.56 -15.68
N ALA A 390 19.49 14.22 -14.72
CA ALA A 390 19.01 13.61 -13.49
C ALA A 390 17.97 14.51 -12.82
N TYR A 391 17.13 13.93 -11.97
CA TYR A 391 16.03 14.65 -11.35
C TYR A 391 16.47 15.83 -10.46
N PHE A 392 17.55 15.66 -9.70
CA PHE A 392 18.14 16.74 -8.90
C PHE A 392 18.52 17.98 -9.74
N ARG A 393 18.78 17.84 -11.05
CA ARG A 393 19.02 18.99 -11.95
C ARG A 393 17.78 19.89 -12.05
N ARG A 394 16.60 19.28 -12.06
CA ARG A 394 15.31 19.97 -12.10
C ARG A 394 15.01 20.64 -10.75
N GLU A 395 15.29 19.96 -9.64
CA GLU A 395 15.23 20.54 -8.29
C GLU A 395 16.14 21.76 -8.16
N TRP A 396 17.36 21.69 -8.69
CA TRP A 396 18.29 22.83 -8.69
C TRP A 396 17.71 24.00 -9.50
N SER A 397 17.05 23.75 -10.63
CA SER A 397 16.35 24.80 -11.38
C SER A 397 15.24 25.44 -10.55
N TYR A 398 14.41 24.67 -9.85
CA TYR A 398 13.36 25.21 -8.99
C TYR A 398 13.89 25.99 -7.81
N ALA A 399 15.00 25.55 -7.22
CA ALA A 399 15.68 26.29 -6.17
C ALA A 399 16.20 27.65 -6.68
N VAL A 400 16.77 27.70 -7.89
CA VAL A 400 17.19 28.96 -8.54
C VAL A 400 15.98 29.85 -8.83
N ASP A 401 14.89 29.30 -9.34
CA ASP A 401 13.67 30.07 -9.60
C ASP A 401 13.09 30.67 -8.31
N ARG A 402 13.10 29.92 -7.20
CA ARG A 402 12.72 30.46 -5.89
C ARG A 402 13.70 31.53 -5.40
N ALA A 403 15.01 31.32 -5.57
CA ALA A 403 16.02 32.28 -5.13
C ALA A 403 15.87 33.67 -5.78
N ARG A 404 15.35 33.73 -7.02
CA ARG A 404 15.01 35.00 -7.69
C ARG A 404 13.92 35.81 -6.98
N ASN A 405 13.07 35.16 -6.19
CA ASN A 405 11.99 35.79 -5.43
C ASN A 405 12.40 36.09 -3.97
N ILE A 406 13.67 35.87 -3.61
CA ILE A 406 14.21 36.13 -2.28
C ILE A 406 15.02 37.42 -2.33
N ALA A 407 14.91 38.26 -1.29
CA ALA A 407 15.58 39.55 -1.21
C ALA A 407 17.10 39.42 -1.41
N GLU A 408 17.68 40.38 -2.12
CA GLU A 408 19.11 40.42 -2.41
C GLU A 408 19.91 40.45 -1.09
N GLY A 409 20.81 39.46 -0.92
CA GLY A 409 21.59 39.26 0.31
C GLY A 409 21.03 38.24 1.31
N ALA A 410 19.79 37.75 1.15
CA ALA A 410 19.26 36.68 2.00
C ALA A 410 19.74 35.29 1.55
N VAL A 411 20.29 34.51 2.49
CA VAL A 411 20.81 33.17 2.21
C VAL A 411 19.67 32.17 2.08
N PHE A 412 19.65 31.42 0.97
CA PHE A 412 18.69 30.35 0.71
C PHE A 412 19.35 29.06 0.22
N ILE A 413 20.28 29.17 -0.73
CA ILE A 413 21.01 28.02 -1.29
C ILE A 413 22.37 27.89 -0.61
N LEU A 414 22.70 26.66 -0.17
CA LEU A 414 23.93 26.32 0.53
C LEU A 414 24.57 25.09 -0.13
N PRO A 415 25.41 25.27 -1.18
CA PRO A 415 26.00 24.15 -1.88
C PRO A 415 27.02 23.41 -1.01
N VAL A 416 26.91 22.08 -0.96
CA VAL A 416 27.79 21.20 -0.20
C VAL A 416 28.52 20.27 -1.15
N CYS A 417 29.85 20.30 -1.15
CA CYS A 417 30.69 19.37 -1.89
C CYS A 417 31.16 18.24 -0.97
N ILE A 418 30.86 16.99 -1.33
CA ILE A 418 31.18 15.82 -0.50
C ILE A 418 32.47 15.09 -0.90
N ASP A 419 33.12 15.54 -1.98
CA ASP A 419 34.36 14.97 -2.49
C ASP A 419 35.32 16.03 -3.04
N ASP A 420 36.27 15.62 -3.87
CA ASP A 420 37.30 16.49 -4.43
C ASP A 420 36.86 17.31 -5.65
N THR A 421 35.58 17.29 -6.02
CA THR A 421 35.05 18.07 -7.14
C THR A 421 35.45 19.55 -7.01
N PRO A 422 36.22 20.10 -7.98
CA PRO A 422 36.66 21.48 -7.92
C PRO A 422 35.52 22.42 -8.32
N GLU A 423 35.38 23.53 -7.59
CA GLU A 423 34.30 24.51 -7.76
C GLU A 423 34.23 25.07 -9.19
N SER A 424 35.38 25.31 -9.81
CA SER A 424 35.49 25.83 -11.18
C SER A 424 35.00 24.86 -12.25
N ALA A 425 35.03 23.55 -11.99
CA ALA A 425 34.57 22.51 -12.92
C ALA A 425 33.18 21.97 -12.56
N ALA A 426 32.59 22.43 -11.46
CA ALA A 426 31.30 21.95 -11.01
C ALA A 426 30.21 22.33 -12.03
N LEU A 427 29.59 21.31 -12.64
CA LEU A 427 28.38 21.43 -13.44
C LEU A 427 27.23 21.78 -12.51
N VAL A 428 27.07 23.05 -12.17
CA VAL A 428 25.98 23.59 -11.35
C VAL A 428 25.42 24.86 -12.01
N PRO A 429 24.17 25.28 -11.70
CA PRO A 429 23.63 26.54 -12.20
C PRO A 429 24.52 27.73 -11.83
N GLU A 430 24.57 28.76 -12.67
CA GLU A 430 25.39 29.97 -12.43
C GLU A 430 25.12 30.63 -11.07
N HIS A 431 23.86 30.58 -10.61
CA HIS A 431 23.49 31.10 -9.30
C HIS A 431 24.18 30.36 -8.13
N PHE A 432 24.52 29.07 -8.31
CA PHE A 432 25.24 28.30 -7.29
C PHE A 432 26.73 28.66 -7.28
N LYS A 433 27.30 29.08 -8.42
CA LYS A 433 28.69 29.55 -8.52
C LYS A 433 28.88 30.93 -7.87
N ALA A 434 27.81 31.70 -7.72
CA ALA A 434 27.82 33.00 -7.06
C ALA A 434 27.83 32.90 -5.52
N VAL A 435 27.61 31.69 -4.96
CA VAL A 435 27.64 31.44 -3.51
C VAL A 435 28.76 30.46 -3.17
N HIS A 436 29.37 30.63 -2.00
CA HIS A 436 30.51 29.82 -1.58
C HIS A 436 30.10 28.35 -1.38
N MET A 437 30.78 27.44 -2.08
CA MET A 437 30.62 25.99 -1.92
C MET A 437 31.33 25.48 -0.65
N ILE A 438 30.59 24.81 0.22
CA ILE A 438 31.10 24.28 1.50
C ILE A 438 31.57 22.85 1.29
N ARG A 439 32.80 22.53 1.69
CA ARG A 439 33.35 21.18 1.52
C ARG A 439 33.19 20.35 2.80
N LEU A 440 32.43 19.26 2.72
CA LEU A 440 32.14 18.32 3.80
C LEU A 440 32.49 16.91 3.31
N ALA A 441 33.77 16.54 3.39
CA ALA A 441 34.27 15.28 2.82
C ALA A 441 33.49 14.08 3.39
N GLY A 442 33.00 13.20 2.51
CA GLY A 442 32.18 12.05 2.90
C GLY A 442 30.84 12.41 3.54
N GLY A 443 30.41 13.68 3.45
CA GLY A 443 29.20 14.19 4.08
C GLY A 443 29.35 14.45 5.58
N GLU A 444 30.57 14.45 6.14
CA GLU A 444 30.79 14.72 7.56
C GLU A 444 30.62 16.23 7.85
N PRO A 445 29.58 16.66 8.61
CA PRO A 445 29.35 18.07 8.86
C PRO A 445 30.33 18.62 9.90
N THR A 446 31.01 19.72 9.58
CA THR A 446 31.90 20.36 10.54
C THR A 446 31.12 21.17 11.58
N PRO A 447 31.67 21.37 12.80
CA PRO A 447 31.04 22.22 13.82
C PRO A 447 30.77 23.65 13.34
N GLU A 448 31.64 24.20 12.49
CA GLU A 448 31.47 25.54 11.91
C GLU A 448 30.26 25.59 10.97
N PHE A 449 30.05 24.54 10.17
CA PHE A 449 28.91 24.43 9.26
C PHE A 449 27.58 24.36 10.03
N LEU A 450 27.52 23.50 11.05
CA LEU A 450 26.33 23.35 11.89
C LEU A 450 26.00 24.65 12.65
N SER A 451 27.01 25.30 13.23
CA SER A 451 26.85 26.58 13.93
C SER A 451 26.37 27.69 12.98
N ARG A 452 26.89 27.73 11.75
CA ARG A 452 26.45 28.68 10.72
C ARG A 452 24.99 28.46 10.35
N LEU A 453 24.56 27.22 10.14
CA LEU A 453 23.17 26.89 9.84
C LEU A 453 22.22 27.27 11.00
N GLN A 454 22.59 26.96 12.24
CA GLN A 454 21.81 27.35 13.42
C GLN A 454 21.68 28.87 13.55
N ALA A 455 22.75 29.62 13.28
CA ALA A 455 22.71 31.09 13.26
C ALA A 455 21.77 31.62 12.16
N LEU A 456 21.81 31.03 10.96
CA LEU A 456 20.91 31.39 9.86
C LEU A 456 19.44 31.10 10.17
N PHE A 457 19.15 30.01 10.88
CA PHE A 457 17.80 29.69 11.36
C PHE A 457 17.33 30.68 12.44
N SER A 458 18.20 31.02 13.39
CA SER A 458 17.89 31.95 14.48
C SER A 458 17.63 33.37 13.97
N GLY A 459 18.32 33.79 12.90
CA GLY A 459 18.15 35.10 12.27
C GLY A 459 16.89 35.28 11.44
N ARG A 460 16.15 34.20 11.12
CA ARG A 460 14.86 34.25 10.40
C ARG A 460 13.63 34.24 11.32
N GLY A 461 13.81 33.94 12.61
CA GLY A 461 12.75 33.90 13.61
C GLY A 461 12.50 35.22 14.36
N ALA A 462 13.04 36.34 13.86
CA ALA A 462 12.91 37.67 14.46
C ALA A 462 12.09 38.62 13.57
#